data_AF-A0A671U3A9-F1
#
_entry.id   AF-A0A671U3A9-F1
#
_cell.length_a   1.000
_cell.length_b   1.000
_cell.length_c   1.000
_cell.angle_alpha   90.00
_cell.angle_beta   90.00
_cell.angle_gamma   90.00
#
_symmetry.space_group_name_H-M   'P 1'
#
loop_
_entity.id
_entity.type
_entity.pdbx_description
1 polymer ?
#
loop_
_entity_poly.entity_id
_entity_poly.type
_entity_poly.pdbx_seq_one_letter_code
_entity_poly.pdbx_strand_id
1 'polypeptide(L)'
;MAATATPPRTLRKDEVNYGLHFRMINEQQVDDISMDFFYKPHTITLLTFTVLSLMYFAFTRDDDNSDNNLRVGLLVVVSFFLVISVLAFPNGPFTRPHPAVWRVVFGLSVMYFLFLVFLIFLNWDQVKLLMYWVDPNLRNATREADIMEYAVNCTVITWERILSHFDIFAFGHFAGWAMKALLIRSYGLCWTISITWELTELFFMHLLPNFAECWWDQVILDILLCNGGGIWLGMTACRFLEMRTYRWASIKEIHSTTGKIKRAVLQFTPASWTYVRWFDPKSSFQRLAGIYLFMILWQLTELNTFFLKHIFVFQASHPLSWCRILLVGVITAPTVRQYYAYLTDTQCKRVGTQCWVFGAIAFLEALACVKFGHDLFSKTQIRYVLLWLTMMTAVLSTHVVLFQTTSQVSLITGTLVTSLL
;
A
#
# COMPACT_ATOMS: atom_id res chain seq x y z
N MET A 1 47.95 -13.69 -38.62
CA MET A 1 46.72 -13.35 -37.90
C MET A 1 47.04 -13.27 -36.42
N ALA A 2 47.29 -12.06 -35.90
CA ALA A 2 47.45 -11.84 -34.48
C ALA A 2 46.05 -11.62 -33.87
N ALA A 3 45.60 -12.56 -33.03
CA ALA A 3 44.39 -12.39 -32.25
C ALA A 3 44.65 -11.30 -31.20
N THR A 4 43.97 -10.17 -31.33
CA THR A 4 43.93 -9.09 -30.36
C THR A 4 43.25 -9.62 -29.08
N ALA A 5 44.05 -9.90 -28.07
CA ALA A 5 43.57 -10.16 -26.72
C ALA A 5 42.87 -8.88 -26.21
N THR A 6 41.56 -8.96 -26.06
CA THR A 6 40.76 -7.93 -25.39
C THR A 6 41.13 -7.96 -23.90
N PRO A 7 41.55 -6.84 -23.29
CA PRO A 7 41.85 -6.83 -21.86
C PRO A 7 40.56 -7.11 -21.06
N PRO A 8 40.66 -7.75 -19.88
CA PRO A 8 39.51 -8.03 -19.06
C PRO A 8 38.85 -6.70 -18.68
N ARG A 9 37.58 -6.55 -19.08
CA ARG A 9 36.76 -5.37 -18.85
C ARG A 9 36.71 -5.13 -17.34
N THR A 10 37.39 -4.08 -16.88
CA THR A 10 37.21 -3.53 -15.54
C THR A 10 35.72 -3.27 -15.37
N LEU A 11 35.03 -4.05 -14.52
CA LEU A 11 33.69 -3.71 -14.03
C LEU A 11 33.79 -2.27 -13.53
N ARG A 12 33.14 -1.37 -14.26
CA ARG A 12 33.41 0.07 -14.20
C ARG A 12 33.05 0.52 -12.79
N LYS A 13 33.93 1.23 -12.10
CA LYS A 13 33.71 1.72 -10.72
C LYS A 13 32.32 2.35 -10.51
N ASP A 14 31.78 2.96 -11.56
CA ASP A 14 30.43 3.53 -11.64
C ASP A 14 29.31 2.49 -11.47
N GLU A 15 29.44 1.28 -12.03
CA GLU A 15 28.46 0.19 -11.90
C GLU A 15 28.44 -0.39 -10.48
N VAL A 16 29.62 -0.50 -9.84
CA VAL A 16 29.73 -0.94 -8.45
C VAL A 16 29.12 0.11 -7.51
N ASN A 17 29.39 1.39 -7.75
CA ASN A 17 28.84 2.48 -6.95
C ASN A 17 27.32 2.59 -7.12
N TYR A 18 26.82 2.43 -8.35
CA TYR A 18 25.38 2.34 -8.64
C TYR A 18 24.72 1.17 -7.90
N GLY A 19 25.31 -0.03 -7.96
CA GLY A 19 24.79 -1.21 -7.28
C GLY A 19 24.75 -1.04 -5.76
N LEU A 20 25.78 -0.43 -5.18
CA LEU A 20 25.84 -0.13 -3.75
C LEU A 20 24.77 0.89 -3.34
N HIS A 21 24.62 1.98 -4.11
CA HIS A 21 23.61 3.03 -3.85
C HIS A 21 22.19 2.48 -3.96
N PHE A 22 21.91 1.68 -5.00
CA PHE A 22 20.64 0.99 -5.17
C PHE A 22 20.33 0.08 -3.98
N ARG A 23 21.35 -0.64 -3.48
CA ARG A 23 21.21 -1.51 -2.31
C ARG A 23 20.95 -0.70 -1.04
N MET A 24 21.63 0.42 -0.82
CA MET A 24 21.39 1.28 0.35
C MET A 24 19.96 1.82 0.42
N ILE A 25 19.33 2.09 -0.72
CA ILE A 25 17.94 2.56 -0.79
C ILE A 25 16.95 1.43 -0.55
N ASN A 26 17.20 0.25 -1.11
CA ASN A 26 16.23 -0.86 -1.14
C ASN A 26 16.46 -1.93 -0.06
N GLU A 27 17.63 -1.94 0.58
CA GLU A 27 18.06 -2.88 1.62
C GLU A 27 18.82 -2.11 2.71
N GLN A 28 18.09 -1.40 3.56
CA GLN A 28 18.74 -0.64 4.63
C GLN A 28 19.45 -1.57 5.62
N GLN A 29 20.68 -1.21 5.96
CA GLN A 29 21.43 -1.82 7.06
C GLN A 29 20.99 -1.22 8.40
N VAL A 30 21.16 -1.98 9.48
CA VAL A 30 20.79 -1.55 10.84
C VAL A 30 22.06 -1.09 11.54
N ASP A 31 22.26 0.22 11.61
CA ASP A 31 23.51 0.79 12.13
C ASP A 31 23.57 0.79 13.67
N ASP A 32 22.42 0.75 14.36
CA ASP A 32 22.31 0.79 15.83
C ASP A 32 21.49 -0.39 16.40
N ILE A 33 22.17 -1.48 16.78
CA ILE A 33 21.53 -2.65 17.38
C ILE A 33 21.31 -2.43 18.88
N SER A 34 20.07 -2.15 19.27
CA SER A 34 19.72 -1.93 20.69
C SER A 34 19.66 -3.22 21.54
N MET A 35 19.43 -4.38 20.90
CA MET A 35 19.36 -5.70 21.53
C MET A 35 20.02 -6.74 20.62
N ASP A 36 21.31 -7.03 20.83
CA ASP A 36 22.10 -7.93 19.99
C ASP A 36 21.47 -9.30 19.74
N PHE A 37 20.70 -9.81 20.71
CA PHE A 37 20.00 -11.09 20.61
C PHE A 37 19.01 -11.15 19.43
N PHE A 38 18.26 -10.08 19.17
CA PHE A 38 17.24 -10.06 18.11
C PHE A 38 17.83 -9.96 16.70
N TYR A 39 19.09 -9.51 16.59
CA TYR A 39 19.76 -9.26 15.31
C TYR A 39 20.82 -10.32 14.97
N LYS A 40 21.16 -11.22 15.90
CA LYS A 40 22.00 -12.39 15.61
C LYS A 40 21.19 -13.46 14.87
N PRO A 41 21.61 -13.91 13.68
CA PRO A 41 20.89 -14.91 12.93
C PRO A 41 21.06 -16.30 13.58
N HIS A 42 20.02 -16.80 14.24
CA HIS A 42 19.97 -18.14 14.81
C HIS A 42 19.37 -19.17 13.83
N THR A 43 19.98 -19.29 12.64
CA THR A 43 19.41 -20.06 11.51
C THR A 43 19.26 -21.55 11.81
N ILE A 44 20.24 -22.17 12.47
CA ILE A 44 20.19 -23.59 12.85
C ILE A 44 19.10 -23.82 13.90
N THR A 45 19.02 -22.97 14.93
CA THR A 45 17.98 -23.06 15.96
C THR A 45 16.59 -22.92 15.37
N LEU A 46 16.41 -21.96 14.45
CA LEU A 46 15.15 -21.77 13.72
C LEU A 46 14.82 -23.00 12.88
N LEU A 47 15.77 -23.54 12.13
CA LEU A 47 15.57 -24.77 11.36
C LEU A 47 15.16 -25.95 12.25
N THR A 48 15.89 -26.20 13.35
CA THR A 48 15.59 -27.27 14.30
C THR A 48 14.18 -27.11 14.88
N PHE A 49 13.82 -25.91 15.34
CA PHE A 49 12.48 -25.65 15.87
C PHE A 49 11.39 -25.85 14.81
N THR A 50 11.62 -25.39 13.58
CA THR A 50 10.64 -25.50 12.50
C THR A 50 10.44 -26.97 12.07
N VAL A 51 11.53 -27.75 11.98
CA VAL A 51 11.48 -29.19 11.68
C VAL A 51 10.80 -29.97 12.81
N LEU A 52 11.15 -29.72 14.07
CA LEU A 52 10.49 -30.38 15.21
C LEU A 52 9.00 -30.04 15.28
N SER A 53 8.64 -28.78 15.01
CA SER A 53 7.23 -28.36 14.93
C SER A 53 6.49 -29.09 13.81
N LEU A 54 7.12 -29.24 12.63
CA LEU A 54 6.56 -30.02 11.52
C LEU A 54 6.36 -31.49 11.91
N MET A 55 7.37 -32.11 12.53
CA MET A 55 7.27 -33.49 13.01
C MET A 55 6.12 -33.63 14.02
N TYR A 56 6.00 -32.70 14.98
CA TYR A 56 4.91 -32.71 15.94
C TYR A 56 3.55 -32.67 15.25
N PHE A 57 3.29 -31.70 14.35
CA PHE A 57 2.01 -31.62 13.65
C PHE A 57 1.73 -32.79 12.71
N ALA A 58 2.78 -33.37 12.11
CA ALA A 58 2.64 -34.50 11.19
C ALA A 58 2.31 -35.82 11.92
N PHE A 59 2.81 -36.02 13.15
CA PHE A 59 2.68 -37.30 13.86
C PHE A 59 1.69 -37.29 15.03
N THR A 60 1.27 -36.13 15.54
CA THR A 60 0.35 -36.05 16.70
C THR A 60 -1.07 -35.64 16.35
N ARG A 61 -1.30 -35.18 15.12
CA ARG A 61 -2.60 -34.69 14.68
C ARG A 61 -3.42 -35.82 14.09
N ASP A 62 -4.69 -35.85 14.47
CA ASP A 62 -5.71 -36.69 13.84
C ASP A 62 -5.87 -36.33 12.35
N ASP A 63 -5.75 -37.35 11.49
CA ASP A 63 -5.83 -37.27 10.04
C ASP A 63 -7.09 -37.93 9.44
N ASP A 64 -8.10 -38.24 10.26
CA ASP A 64 -9.36 -38.83 9.78
C ASP A 64 -10.16 -37.89 8.85
N ASN A 65 -10.03 -36.56 9.01
CA ASN A 65 -10.78 -35.57 8.24
C ASN A 65 -9.93 -34.95 7.10
N SER A 66 -10.16 -35.40 5.86
CA SER A 66 -9.43 -34.93 4.67
C SER A 66 -9.40 -33.41 4.47
N ASP A 67 -10.51 -32.72 4.75
CA ASP A 67 -10.60 -31.28 4.57
C ASP A 67 -9.75 -30.54 5.60
N ASN A 68 -9.81 -30.99 6.86
CA ASN A 68 -8.97 -30.47 7.92
C ASN A 68 -7.49 -30.75 7.63
N ASN A 69 -7.16 -31.90 7.04
CA ASN A 69 -5.80 -32.24 6.62
C ASN A 69 -5.26 -31.25 5.61
N LEU A 70 -6.05 -30.93 4.58
CA LEU A 70 -5.65 -29.96 3.57
C LEU A 70 -5.49 -28.54 4.15
N ARG A 71 -6.41 -28.09 5.03
CA ARG A 71 -6.33 -26.77 5.68
C ARG A 71 -5.07 -26.60 6.51
N VAL A 72 -4.76 -27.58 7.36
CA VAL A 72 -3.54 -27.54 8.19
C VAL A 72 -2.29 -27.67 7.33
N GLY A 73 -2.29 -28.55 6.33
CA GLY A 73 -1.18 -28.70 5.39
C GLY A 73 -0.83 -27.38 4.69
N LEU A 74 -1.84 -26.66 4.17
CA LEU A 74 -1.65 -25.34 3.57
C LEU A 74 -1.11 -24.33 4.59
N LEU A 75 -1.68 -24.27 5.81
CA LEU A 75 -1.23 -23.35 6.85
C LEU A 75 0.23 -23.59 7.25
N VAL A 76 0.66 -24.85 7.32
CA VAL A 76 2.06 -25.21 7.60
C VAL A 76 2.96 -24.77 6.44
N VAL A 77 2.57 -25.01 5.18
CA VAL A 77 3.32 -24.53 4.01
C VAL A 77 3.46 -23.00 4.01
N VAL A 78 2.38 -22.26 4.29
CA VAL A 78 2.41 -20.80 4.46
C VAL A 78 3.39 -20.40 5.56
N SER A 79 3.33 -21.06 6.71
CA SER A 79 4.19 -20.75 7.86
C SER A 79 5.68 -20.95 7.51
N PHE A 80 6.01 -22.06 6.85
CA PHE A 80 7.38 -22.34 6.39
C PHE A 80 7.86 -21.34 5.34
N PHE A 81 6.99 -20.95 4.40
CA PHE A 81 7.32 -19.92 3.42
C PHE A 81 7.66 -18.59 4.12
N LEU A 82 6.91 -18.20 5.15
CA LEU A 82 7.20 -16.98 5.93
C LEU A 82 8.53 -17.09 6.69
N VAL A 83 8.85 -18.25 7.26
CA VAL A 83 10.17 -18.50 7.87
C VAL A 83 11.30 -18.34 6.84
N ILE A 84 11.14 -18.91 5.65
CA ILE A 84 12.11 -18.75 4.55
C ILE A 84 12.22 -17.28 4.13
N SER A 85 11.10 -16.55 4.07
CA SER A 85 11.12 -15.12 3.75
C SER A 85 11.99 -14.34 4.75
N VAL A 86 11.88 -14.63 6.05
CA VAL A 86 12.73 -14.00 7.08
C VAL A 86 14.21 -14.30 6.85
N LEU A 87 14.57 -15.47 6.35
CA LEU A 87 15.96 -15.87 6.14
C LEU A 87 16.57 -15.34 4.83
N ALA A 88 15.82 -15.44 3.74
CA ALA A 88 16.34 -15.26 2.39
C ALA A 88 16.00 -13.91 1.76
N PHE A 89 14.91 -13.25 2.19
CA PHE A 89 14.44 -12.04 1.52
C PHE A 89 15.20 -10.79 1.97
N PRO A 90 15.31 -9.78 1.08
CA PRO A 90 15.96 -8.52 1.40
C PRO A 90 15.25 -7.77 2.54
N ASN A 91 15.99 -6.97 3.31
CA ASN A 91 15.46 -6.17 4.42
C ASN A 91 14.39 -5.16 4.00
N GLY A 92 14.36 -4.76 2.73
CA GLY A 92 13.51 -3.68 2.26
C GLY A 92 14.03 -2.29 2.66
N PRO A 93 13.26 -1.24 2.34
CA PRO A 93 13.67 0.16 2.52
C PRO A 93 13.51 0.67 3.96
N PHE A 94 13.08 -0.19 4.91
CA PHE A 94 12.82 0.17 6.29
C PHE A 94 13.53 -0.78 7.24
N THR A 95 14.04 -0.24 8.34
CA THR A 95 14.74 -1.01 9.39
C THR A 95 13.88 -1.30 10.62
N ARG A 96 12.77 -0.56 10.80
CA ARG A 96 11.92 -0.61 12.01
C ARG A 96 10.47 -0.96 11.70
N PRO A 97 9.76 -1.67 12.59
CA PRO A 97 10.15 -2.02 13.97
C PRO A 97 11.27 -3.07 14.06
N HIS A 98 11.39 -3.94 13.05
CA HIS A 98 12.50 -4.88 12.88
C HIS A 98 12.64 -5.29 11.40
N PRO A 99 13.84 -5.57 10.85
CA PRO A 99 13.99 -5.99 9.44
C PRO A 99 13.22 -7.28 9.09
N ALA A 100 13.12 -8.22 10.04
CA ALA A 100 12.35 -9.44 9.84
C ALA A 100 10.86 -9.16 9.53
N VAL A 101 10.28 -8.10 10.09
CA VAL A 101 8.89 -7.71 9.80
C VAL A 101 8.76 -7.35 8.33
N TRP A 102 9.68 -6.55 7.78
CA TRP A 102 9.64 -6.15 6.37
C TRP A 102 9.92 -7.31 5.41
N ARG A 103 10.78 -8.25 5.81
CA ARG A 103 10.98 -9.51 5.07
C ARG A 103 9.70 -10.35 5.02
N VAL A 104 8.97 -10.46 6.14
CA VAL A 104 7.65 -11.12 6.20
C VAL A 104 6.63 -10.38 5.35
N VAL A 105 6.59 -9.04 5.40
CA VAL A 105 5.69 -8.22 4.58
C VAL A 105 5.94 -8.47 3.08
N PHE A 106 7.21 -8.50 2.64
CA PHE A 106 7.53 -8.88 1.27
C PHE A 106 7.17 -10.35 0.97
N GLY A 107 7.38 -11.26 1.93
CA GLY A 107 6.88 -12.64 1.91
C GLY A 107 5.40 -12.74 1.59
N LEU A 108 4.57 -12.04 2.35
CA LEU A 108 3.12 -11.98 2.18
C LEU A 108 2.74 -11.40 0.81
N SER A 109 3.45 -10.37 0.32
CA SER A 109 3.27 -9.86 -1.04
C SER A 109 3.50 -10.94 -2.09
N VAL A 110 4.62 -11.68 -2.01
CA VAL A 110 4.94 -12.73 -2.98
C VAL A 110 3.92 -13.86 -2.93
N MET A 111 3.51 -14.28 -1.73
CA MET A 111 2.45 -15.28 -1.57
C MET A 111 1.14 -14.84 -2.20
N TYR A 112 0.70 -13.60 -1.94
CA TYR A 112 -0.54 -13.08 -2.49
C TYR A 112 -0.47 -12.97 -4.01
N PHE A 113 0.67 -12.51 -4.55
CA PHE A 113 0.95 -12.51 -5.97
C PHE A 113 0.81 -13.91 -6.58
N LEU A 114 1.46 -14.93 -6.00
CA LEU A 114 1.38 -16.31 -6.49
C LEU A 114 -0.04 -16.89 -6.40
N PHE A 115 -0.78 -16.55 -5.33
CA PHE A 115 -2.17 -16.92 -5.19
C PHE A 115 -3.04 -16.30 -6.30
N LEU A 116 -2.85 -15.02 -6.64
CA LEU A 116 -3.56 -14.38 -7.74
C LEU A 116 -3.22 -15.00 -9.10
N VAL A 117 -1.95 -15.35 -9.33
CA VAL A 117 -1.54 -16.10 -10.54
C VAL A 117 -2.32 -17.41 -10.63
N PHE A 118 -2.35 -18.20 -9.55
CA PHE A 118 -3.14 -19.44 -9.49
C PHE A 118 -4.63 -19.20 -9.71
N LEU A 119 -5.22 -18.22 -9.02
CA LEU A 119 -6.64 -17.88 -9.08
C LEU A 119 -7.08 -17.59 -10.52
N ILE A 120 -6.27 -16.88 -11.29
CA ILE A 120 -6.57 -16.51 -12.68
C ILE A 120 -6.65 -17.73 -13.61
N PHE A 121 -6.12 -18.90 -13.26
CA PHE A 121 -6.30 -20.11 -14.07
C PHE A 121 -7.58 -20.90 -13.74
N LEU A 122 -8.23 -20.61 -12.60
CA LEU A 122 -9.47 -21.28 -12.22
C LEU A 122 -10.68 -20.79 -13.03
N ASN A 123 -11.66 -21.66 -13.24
CA ASN A 123 -12.98 -21.26 -13.73
C ASN A 123 -13.88 -20.73 -12.59
N TRP A 124 -15.00 -20.10 -12.92
CA TRP A 124 -15.85 -19.46 -11.92
C TRP A 124 -16.41 -20.42 -10.87
N ASP A 125 -16.78 -21.64 -11.25
CA ASP A 125 -17.29 -22.64 -10.32
C ASP A 125 -16.22 -23.15 -9.36
N GLN A 126 -14.99 -23.31 -9.84
CA GLN A 126 -13.82 -23.63 -9.01
C GLN A 126 -13.48 -22.50 -8.04
N VAL A 127 -13.59 -21.23 -8.47
CA VAL A 127 -13.37 -20.10 -7.55
C VAL A 127 -14.44 -20.09 -6.45
N LYS A 128 -15.72 -20.27 -6.79
CA LYS A 128 -16.79 -20.37 -5.78
C LYS A 128 -16.54 -21.54 -4.82
N LEU A 129 -16.15 -22.71 -5.33
CA LEU A 129 -15.80 -23.86 -4.49
C LEU A 129 -14.64 -23.53 -3.53
N LEU A 130 -13.59 -22.88 -4.04
CA LEU A 130 -12.45 -22.44 -3.23
C LEU A 130 -12.89 -21.46 -2.14
N MET A 131 -13.73 -20.48 -2.48
CA MET A 131 -14.26 -19.51 -1.52
C MET A 131 -15.10 -20.18 -0.44
N TYR A 132 -16.00 -21.09 -0.81
CA TYR A 132 -16.82 -21.84 0.15
C TYR A 132 -16.02 -22.79 1.02
N TRP A 133 -14.86 -23.25 0.51
CA TRP A 133 -13.93 -24.05 1.29
C TRP A 133 -13.16 -23.20 2.31
N VAL A 134 -12.84 -21.95 1.97
CA VAL A 134 -12.24 -20.97 2.90
C VAL A 134 -13.24 -20.54 3.97
N ASP A 135 -14.45 -20.14 3.58
CA ASP A 135 -15.54 -19.80 4.49
C ASP A 135 -16.88 -20.36 3.96
N PRO A 136 -17.46 -21.39 4.61
CA PRO A 136 -18.73 -21.96 4.22
C PRO A 136 -19.91 -20.97 4.22
N ASN A 137 -19.85 -19.89 5.03
CA ASN A 137 -20.93 -18.90 5.12
C ASN A 137 -21.12 -18.12 3.82
N LEU A 138 -20.09 -18.05 2.98
CA LEU A 138 -20.14 -17.38 1.67
C LEU A 138 -21.15 -18.02 0.71
N ARG A 139 -21.61 -19.26 0.96
CA ARG A 139 -22.66 -19.91 0.18
C ARG A 139 -23.99 -19.16 0.23
N ASN A 140 -24.26 -18.51 1.35
CA ASN A 140 -25.50 -17.78 1.61
C ASN A 140 -25.29 -16.26 1.59
N ALA A 141 -24.08 -15.80 1.21
CA ALA A 141 -23.78 -14.38 1.14
C ALA A 141 -24.51 -13.74 -0.05
N THR A 142 -25.02 -12.54 0.20
CA THR A 142 -25.67 -11.69 -0.79
C THR A 142 -24.80 -10.47 -1.07
N ARG A 143 -24.91 -9.92 -2.28
CA ARG A 143 -24.18 -8.67 -2.60
C ARG A 143 -24.84 -7.52 -1.86
N GLU A 144 -24.01 -6.60 -1.38
CA GLU A 144 -24.51 -5.36 -0.74
C GLU A 144 -25.38 -4.55 -1.71
N ALA A 145 -25.02 -4.56 -3.00
CA ALA A 145 -25.76 -3.94 -4.08
C ALA A 145 -27.23 -4.41 -4.20
N ASP A 146 -27.54 -5.61 -3.70
CA ASP A 146 -28.87 -6.21 -3.81
C ASP A 146 -29.76 -5.94 -2.58
N ILE A 147 -29.19 -5.41 -1.49
CA ILE A 147 -29.88 -5.22 -0.19
C ILE A 147 -29.97 -3.74 0.19
N MET A 148 -28.96 -2.96 -0.16
CA MET A 148 -28.83 -1.57 0.26
C MET A 148 -29.42 -0.63 -0.79
N GLU A 149 -30.06 0.44 -0.32
CA GLU A 149 -30.52 1.54 -1.16
C GLU A 149 -29.46 2.63 -1.24
N TYR A 150 -29.09 3.02 -2.46
CA TYR A 150 -28.02 3.98 -2.74
C TYR A 150 -28.58 5.29 -3.32
N ALA A 151 -28.08 6.44 -2.86
CA ALA A 151 -28.45 7.80 -3.29
C ALA A 151 -29.96 8.13 -3.30
N VAL A 152 -30.72 7.69 -2.29
CA VAL A 152 -32.18 7.96 -2.22
C VAL A 152 -32.50 9.25 -1.45
N ASN A 153 -33.28 10.14 -2.07
CA ASN A 153 -33.78 11.41 -1.49
C ASN A 153 -32.68 12.38 -1.03
N CYS A 154 -31.64 12.62 -1.85
CA CYS A 154 -30.46 13.43 -1.48
C CYS A 154 -30.69 14.95 -1.30
N THR A 155 -31.93 15.42 -1.38
CA THR A 155 -32.30 16.83 -1.19
C THR A 155 -32.71 17.13 0.25
N VAL A 156 -33.23 16.14 0.99
CA VAL A 156 -33.69 16.31 2.37
C VAL A 156 -32.57 15.93 3.32
N ILE A 157 -31.97 16.94 3.96
CA ILE A 157 -30.86 16.78 4.91
C ILE A 157 -31.40 16.98 6.32
N THR A 158 -31.54 15.89 7.08
CA THR A 158 -31.93 15.91 8.50
C THR A 158 -30.76 15.48 9.38
N TRP A 159 -30.77 15.87 10.66
CA TRP A 159 -29.70 15.51 11.59
C TRP A 159 -29.60 14.00 11.81
N GLU A 160 -30.73 13.30 11.91
CA GLU A 160 -30.80 11.84 12.03
C GLU A 160 -30.15 11.14 10.83
N ARG A 161 -30.37 11.68 9.62
CA ARG A 161 -29.77 11.15 8.39
C ARG A 161 -28.27 11.42 8.35
N ILE A 162 -27.79 12.60 8.76
CA ILE A 162 -26.34 12.84 8.85
C ILE A 162 -25.70 11.84 9.83
N LEU A 163 -26.31 11.64 11.00
CA LEU A 163 -25.79 10.71 12.00
C LEU A 163 -25.82 9.24 11.54
N SER A 164 -26.79 8.85 10.71
CA SER A 164 -26.82 7.48 10.17
C SER A 164 -25.70 7.20 9.16
N HIS A 165 -25.12 8.24 8.54
CA HIS A 165 -23.97 8.13 7.64
C HIS A 165 -22.61 8.19 8.38
N PHE A 166 -22.60 8.52 9.68
CA PHE A 166 -21.39 8.39 10.53
C PHE A 166 -21.18 6.94 10.98
N ASP A 167 -20.93 6.07 10.02
CA ASP A 167 -20.76 4.64 10.24
C ASP A 167 -19.30 4.18 10.07
N ILE A 168 -19.11 2.88 9.88
CA ILE A 168 -17.79 2.28 9.69
C ILE A 168 -17.08 2.77 8.42
N PHE A 169 -17.83 3.22 7.40
CA PHE A 169 -17.27 3.80 6.18
C PHE A 169 -16.76 5.21 6.44
N ALA A 170 -17.48 6.06 7.17
CA ALA A 170 -16.98 7.38 7.59
C ALA A 170 -15.67 7.27 8.41
N PHE A 171 -15.62 6.32 9.35
CA PHE A 171 -14.37 6.02 10.06
C PHE A 171 -13.27 5.48 9.13
N GLY A 172 -13.63 4.60 8.20
CA GLY A 172 -12.72 4.06 7.18
C GLY A 172 -12.11 5.15 6.30
N HIS A 173 -12.91 6.14 5.89
CA HIS A 173 -12.46 7.31 5.15
C HIS A 173 -11.48 8.12 6.00
N PHE A 174 -11.87 8.52 7.21
CA PHE A 174 -11.01 9.31 8.10
C PHE A 174 -9.68 8.61 8.43
N ALA A 175 -9.74 7.38 8.97
CA ALA A 175 -8.56 6.63 9.38
C ALA A 175 -7.70 6.20 8.17
N GLY A 176 -8.36 5.83 7.07
CA GLY A 176 -7.73 5.52 5.79
C GLY A 176 -6.92 6.72 5.30
N TRP A 177 -7.52 7.91 5.20
CA TRP A 177 -6.85 9.11 4.74
C TRP A 177 -5.72 9.57 5.67
N ALA A 178 -5.85 9.37 6.98
CA ALA A 178 -4.75 9.59 7.91
C ALA A 178 -3.54 8.69 7.60
N MET A 179 -3.78 7.39 7.34
CA MET A 179 -2.73 6.46 6.95
C MET A 179 -2.15 6.80 5.57
N LYS A 180 -2.99 7.09 4.57
CA LYS A 180 -2.54 7.48 3.23
C LYS A 180 -1.66 8.73 3.28
N ALA A 181 -2.02 9.73 4.09
CA ALA A 181 -1.22 10.93 4.29
C ALA A 181 0.14 10.65 4.97
N LEU A 182 0.21 9.69 5.91
CA LEU A 182 1.49 9.25 6.49
C LEU A 182 2.43 8.58 5.46
N LEU A 183 1.87 7.91 4.46
CA LEU A 183 2.62 7.26 3.40
C LEU A 183 3.07 8.22 2.30
N ILE A 184 2.15 9.06 1.80
CA ILE A 184 2.39 9.99 0.69
C ILE A 184 3.15 11.24 1.18
N ARG A 185 2.84 11.73 2.38
CA ARG A 185 3.48 12.90 3.01
C ARG A 185 3.42 14.18 2.18
N SER A 186 2.30 14.40 1.50
CA SER A 186 2.07 15.62 0.72
C SER A 186 0.60 16.00 0.73
N TYR A 187 0.29 17.20 1.25
CA TYR A 187 -1.06 17.75 1.20
C TYR A 187 -1.60 17.80 -0.23
N GLY A 188 -0.82 18.34 -1.17
CA GLY A 188 -1.26 18.52 -2.55
C GLY A 188 -1.66 17.21 -3.22
N LEU A 189 -0.81 16.18 -3.13
CA LEU A 189 -1.13 14.87 -3.69
C LEU A 189 -2.30 14.20 -2.97
N CYS A 190 -2.37 14.26 -1.64
CA CYS A 190 -3.47 13.62 -0.91
C CYS A 190 -4.82 14.22 -1.27
N TRP A 191 -4.93 15.56 -1.31
CA TRP A 191 -6.15 16.24 -1.74
C TRP A 191 -6.51 15.92 -3.19
N THR A 192 -5.52 15.90 -4.08
CA THR A 192 -5.76 15.54 -5.49
C THR A 192 -6.30 14.13 -5.60
N ILE A 193 -5.66 13.14 -4.94
CA ILE A 193 -6.11 11.75 -4.95
C ILE A 193 -7.51 11.63 -4.34
N SER A 194 -7.80 12.36 -3.26
CA SER A 194 -9.10 12.36 -2.59
C SER A 194 -10.20 12.84 -3.51
N ILE A 195 -10.03 14.01 -4.13
CA ILE A 195 -11.01 14.54 -5.09
C ILE A 195 -11.18 13.60 -6.29
N THR A 196 -10.07 13.05 -6.80
CA THR A 196 -10.14 12.12 -7.94
C THR A 196 -10.80 10.78 -7.59
N TRP A 197 -10.78 10.37 -6.31
CA TRP A 197 -11.47 9.16 -5.84
C TRP A 197 -12.98 9.30 -5.96
N GLU A 198 -13.54 10.39 -5.45
CA GLU A 198 -14.98 10.68 -5.55
C GLU A 198 -15.43 10.83 -7.01
N LEU A 199 -14.59 11.45 -7.85
CA LEU A 199 -14.84 11.48 -9.30
C LEU A 199 -14.84 10.07 -9.90
N THR A 200 -13.95 9.19 -9.43
CA THR A 200 -13.92 7.79 -9.88
C THR A 200 -15.22 7.09 -9.52
N GLU A 201 -15.71 7.26 -8.29
CA GLU A 201 -17.01 6.71 -7.86
C GLU A 201 -18.16 7.19 -8.75
N LEU A 202 -18.24 8.50 -9.00
CA LEU A 202 -19.24 9.08 -9.91
C LEU A 202 -19.20 8.50 -11.33
N PHE A 203 -18.01 8.28 -11.90
CA PHE A 203 -17.90 7.72 -13.26
C PHE A 203 -18.20 6.22 -13.29
N PHE A 204 -17.94 5.49 -12.22
CA PHE A 204 -18.10 4.03 -12.14
C PHE A 204 -19.39 3.58 -11.45
N MET A 205 -20.25 4.49 -10.98
CA MET A 205 -21.54 4.16 -10.34
C MET A 205 -22.49 3.35 -11.23
N HIS A 206 -22.36 3.46 -12.55
CA HIS A 206 -23.12 2.67 -13.52
C HIS A 206 -22.78 1.16 -13.47
N LEU A 207 -21.58 0.81 -12.99
CA LEU A 207 -21.16 -0.56 -12.75
C LEU A 207 -21.42 -0.96 -11.30
N LEU A 208 -21.06 -0.11 -10.35
CA LEU A 208 -21.18 -0.39 -8.93
C LEU A 208 -22.20 0.55 -8.28
N PRO A 209 -23.43 0.07 -7.99
CA PRO A 209 -24.45 0.89 -7.31
C PRO A 209 -23.97 1.47 -5.98
N ASN A 210 -23.04 0.78 -5.31
CA ASN A 210 -22.43 1.23 -4.06
C ASN A 210 -21.74 2.60 -4.15
N PHE A 211 -21.35 3.04 -5.35
CA PHE A 211 -20.72 4.35 -5.56
C PHE A 211 -21.75 5.48 -5.77
N ALA A 212 -23.04 5.15 -5.86
CA ALA A 212 -24.08 6.15 -5.94
C ALA A 212 -24.39 6.66 -4.52
N GLU A 213 -23.75 7.76 -4.15
CA GLU A 213 -23.94 8.43 -2.88
C GLU A 213 -24.61 9.80 -3.07
N CYS A 214 -25.07 10.40 -1.97
CA CYS A 214 -25.65 11.73 -2.05
C CYS A 214 -24.56 12.79 -2.26
N TRP A 215 -24.89 13.86 -3.00
CA TRP A 215 -23.93 14.94 -3.29
C TRP A 215 -23.31 15.55 -2.02
N TRP A 216 -24.09 15.65 -0.93
CA TRP A 216 -23.63 16.20 0.34
C TRP A 216 -22.77 15.19 1.12
N ASP A 217 -22.96 13.90 0.89
CA ASP A 217 -22.14 12.82 1.45
C ASP A 217 -20.75 12.92 0.84
N GLN A 218 -20.67 12.78 -0.48
CA GLN A 218 -19.43 12.89 -1.26
C GLN A 218 -18.67 14.19 -1.01
N VAL A 219 -19.34 15.34 -1.11
CA VAL A 219 -18.65 16.64 -1.02
C VAL A 219 -18.35 17.04 0.42
N ILE A 220 -19.33 16.94 1.33
CA ILE A 220 -19.18 17.48 2.68
C ILE A 220 -18.62 16.41 3.61
N LEU A 221 -19.26 15.24 3.67
CA LEU A 221 -18.84 14.20 4.61
C LEU A 221 -17.52 13.57 4.18
N ASP A 222 -17.39 13.14 2.94
CA ASP A 222 -16.20 12.43 2.47
C ASP A 222 -15.05 13.40 2.19
N ILE A 223 -15.12 14.24 1.15
CA ILE A 223 -13.99 15.11 0.77
C ILE A 223 -13.57 16.04 1.93
N LEU A 224 -14.51 16.80 2.49
CA LEU A 224 -14.16 17.89 3.40
C LEU A 224 -13.91 17.42 4.83
N LEU A 225 -14.80 16.60 5.39
CA LEU A 225 -14.73 16.22 6.80
C LEU A 225 -13.85 14.98 7.03
N CYS A 226 -14.21 13.84 6.46
CA CYS A 226 -13.53 12.56 6.72
C CYS A 226 -12.15 12.55 6.05
N ASN A 227 -12.08 12.72 4.74
CA ASN A 227 -10.84 12.71 3.97
C ASN A 227 -9.96 13.89 4.38
N GLY A 228 -10.51 15.11 4.39
CA GLY A 228 -9.80 16.33 4.80
C GLY A 228 -9.27 16.26 6.23
N GLY A 229 -10.09 15.80 7.19
CA GLY A 229 -9.68 15.59 8.58
C GLY A 229 -8.60 14.54 8.73
N GLY A 230 -8.72 13.41 8.02
CA GLY A 230 -7.72 12.36 7.97
C GLY A 230 -6.38 12.87 7.42
N ILE A 231 -6.40 13.58 6.28
CA ILE A 231 -5.22 14.20 5.68
C ILE A 231 -4.54 15.15 6.68
N TRP A 232 -5.31 16.03 7.34
CA TRP A 232 -4.78 16.94 8.34
C TRP A 232 -4.11 16.19 9.50
N LEU A 233 -4.75 15.15 10.03
CA LEU A 233 -4.20 14.34 11.12
C LEU A 233 -2.90 13.66 10.70
N GLY A 234 -2.89 12.99 9.55
CA GLY A 234 -1.71 12.29 9.03
C GLY A 234 -0.55 13.24 8.76
N MET A 235 -0.81 14.40 8.17
CA MET A 235 0.22 15.42 7.92
C MET A 235 0.71 16.09 9.21
N THR A 236 -0.13 16.25 10.22
CA THR A 236 0.27 16.72 11.56
C THR A 236 1.20 15.72 12.22
N ALA A 237 0.89 14.42 12.14
CA ALA A 237 1.76 13.36 12.60
C ALA A 237 3.10 13.35 11.83
N CYS A 238 3.10 13.54 10.49
CA CYS A 238 4.33 13.72 9.72
C CYS A 238 5.20 14.86 10.25
N ARG A 239 4.63 16.06 10.46
CA ARG A 239 5.38 17.21 10.99
C ARG A 239 5.95 16.95 12.38
N PHE A 240 5.18 16.29 13.25
CA PHE A 240 5.64 15.88 14.56
C PHE A 240 6.85 14.92 14.48
N LEU A 241 6.82 13.97 13.54
CA LEU A 241 7.91 13.02 13.31
C LEU A 241 9.12 13.65 12.63
N GLU A 242 8.96 14.67 11.78
CA GLU A 242 10.05 15.42 11.13
C GLU A 242 10.87 16.24 12.14
N MET A 243 10.20 16.84 13.13
CA MET A 243 10.87 17.68 14.14
C MET A 243 11.67 16.88 15.18
N ARG A 244 11.61 15.54 15.16
CA ARG A 244 12.33 14.70 16.13
C ARG A 244 13.74 14.37 15.64
N THR A 245 14.74 14.67 16.47
CA THR A 245 16.09 14.13 16.30
C THR A 245 16.13 12.69 16.79
N TYR A 246 16.32 11.77 15.85
CA TYR A 246 16.38 10.35 16.11
C TYR A 246 17.80 9.92 16.53
N ARG A 247 18.21 10.26 17.77
CA ARG A 247 19.43 9.70 18.39
C ARG A 247 19.06 8.51 19.26
N TRP A 248 19.47 7.32 18.85
CA TRP A 248 19.02 6.06 19.44
C TRP A 248 20.06 5.49 20.41
N ALA A 249 20.08 5.99 21.65
CA ALA A 249 20.89 5.37 22.72
C ALA A 249 20.49 3.91 22.94
N SER A 250 21.46 3.07 23.32
CA SER A 250 21.21 1.66 23.60
C SER A 250 20.35 1.51 24.86
N ILE A 251 19.45 0.51 24.90
CA ILE A 251 18.69 0.20 26.13
C ILE A 251 19.63 -0.08 27.31
N LYS A 252 20.84 -0.59 27.03
CA LYS A 252 21.88 -0.89 28.03
C LYS A 252 22.43 0.37 28.69
N GLU A 253 22.40 1.51 28.01
CA GLU A 253 22.91 2.80 28.49
C GLU A 253 21.88 3.56 29.35
N ILE A 254 20.63 3.09 29.40
CA ILE A 254 19.55 3.74 30.14
C ILE A 254 19.38 3.06 31.50
N HIS A 255 19.67 3.78 32.57
CA HIS A 255 19.62 3.22 33.94
C HIS A 255 18.20 3.19 34.55
N SER A 256 17.29 4.09 34.14
CA SER A 256 15.94 4.16 34.72
C SER A 256 14.94 3.22 34.05
N THR A 257 14.03 2.63 34.84
CA THR A 257 12.94 1.76 34.34
C THR A 257 12.01 2.51 33.39
N THR A 258 11.60 3.73 33.75
CA THR A 258 10.80 4.62 32.90
C THR A 258 11.51 4.93 31.58
N GLY A 259 12.83 5.13 31.61
CA GLY A 259 13.64 5.36 30.41
C GLY A 259 13.71 4.13 29.50
N LYS A 260 13.84 2.93 30.07
CA LYS A 260 13.83 1.67 29.31
C LYS A 260 12.46 1.43 28.66
N ILE A 261 11.36 1.66 29.38
CA ILE A 261 9.99 1.55 28.84
C ILE A 261 9.80 2.56 27.70
N LYS A 262 10.19 3.83 27.91
CA LYS A 262 10.14 4.86 26.87
C LYS A 262 10.94 4.46 25.63
N ARG A 263 12.13 3.88 25.80
CA ARG A 263 12.98 3.41 24.70
C ARG A 263 12.35 2.23 23.95
N ALA A 264 11.70 1.32 24.66
CA ALA A 264 10.96 0.20 24.07
C ALA A 264 9.77 0.70 23.24
N VAL A 265 8.98 1.65 23.75
CA VAL A 265 7.86 2.25 23.00
C VAL A 265 8.37 3.01 21.76
N LEU A 266 9.45 3.77 21.89
CA LEU A 266 10.05 4.49 20.76
C LEU A 266 10.67 3.55 19.70
N GLN A 267 10.86 2.26 19.97
CA GLN A 267 11.30 1.30 18.95
C GLN A 267 10.30 1.15 17.81
N PHE A 268 9.01 1.39 18.08
CA PHE A 268 7.94 1.37 17.08
C PHE A 268 7.84 2.68 16.28
N THR A 269 8.61 3.70 16.65
CA THR A 269 8.73 4.93 15.85
C THR A 269 9.80 4.75 14.77
N PRO A 270 9.64 5.42 13.62
CA PRO A 270 10.56 5.32 12.48
C PRO A 270 12.01 5.62 12.88
N ALA A 271 12.98 4.96 12.24
CA ALA A 271 14.40 5.17 12.51
C ALA A 271 14.86 6.56 12.05
N SER A 272 14.33 6.99 10.92
CA SER A 272 14.45 8.34 10.37
C SER A 272 13.14 8.70 9.67
N TRP A 273 12.84 9.99 9.62
CA TRP A 273 11.66 10.48 8.92
C TRP A 273 12.06 11.57 7.93
N THR A 274 12.16 11.17 6.66
CA THR A 274 12.57 12.06 5.58
C THR A 274 11.39 12.86 5.06
N TYR A 275 11.57 14.17 4.90
CA TYR A 275 10.66 15.03 4.16
C TYR A 275 10.59 14.57 2.70
N VAL A 276 9.37 14.46 2.17
CA VAL A 276 9.10 13.97 0.82
C VAL A 276 8.63 15.12 -0.04
N ARG A 277 9.35 15.37 -1.14
CA ARG A 277 9.00 16.42 -2.09
C ARG A 277 8.62 15.76 -3.40
N TRP A 278 7.33 15.59 -3.67
CA TRP A 278 6.87 15.00 -4.93
C TRP A 278 7.05 15.95 -6.11
N PHE A 279 6.60 17.19 -5.96
CA PHE A 279 6.72 18.23 -6.97
C PHE A 279 7.90 19.17 -6.70
N ASP A 280 8.62 19.48 -7.77
CA ASP A 280 9.67 20.49 -7.79
C ASP A 280 9.44 21.44 -8.99
N PRO A 281 9.60 22.76 -8.87
CA PRO A 281 9.48 23.70 -10.00
C PRO A 281 10.37 23.35 -11.19
N LYS A 282 11.49 22.66 -10.96
CA LYS A 282 12.42 22.17 -11.98
C LYS A 282 12.19 20.69 -12.33
N SER A 283 11.02 20.12 -12.00
CA SER A 283 10.72 18.71 -12.30
C SER A 283 10.77 18.45 -13.79
N SER A 284 11.45 17.36 -14.17
CA SER A 284 11.42 16.87 -15.54
C SER A 284 10.03 16.37 -15.90
N PHE A 285 9.70 16.36 -17.20
CA PHE A 285 8.47 15.76 -17.70
C PHE A 285 8.34 14.28 -17.29
N GLN A 286 9.45 13.54 -17.25
CA GLN A 286 9.49 12.14 -16.77
C GLN A 286 9.03 12.02 -15.32
N ARG A 287 9.44 12.95 -14.45
CA ARG A 287 9.00 12.97 -13.05
C ARG A 287 7.50 13.22 -12.95
N LEU A 288 6.98 14.18 -13.71
CA LEU A 288 5.54 14.46 -13.74
C LEU A 288 4.72 13.27 -14.27
N ALA A 289 5.19 12.63 -15.34
CA ALA A 289 4.57 11.42 -15.88
C ALA A 289 4.57 10.26 -14.86
N GLY A 290 5.65 10.11 -14.08
CA GLY A 290 5.69 9.14 -12.99
C GLY A 290 4.72 9.47 -11.84
N ILE A 291 4.55 10.74 -11.47
CA ILE A 291 3.52 11.13 -10.49
C ILE A 291 2.12 10.78 -11.02
N TYR A 292 1.87 11.01 -12.31
CA TYR A 292 0.59 10.64 -12.92
C TYR A 292 0.37 9.12 -12.89
N LEU A 293 1.37 8.33 -13.28
CA LEU A 293 1.31 6.88 -13.19
C LEU A 293 1.06 6.39 -11.76
N PHE A 294 1.72 7.00 -10.77
CA PHE A 294 1.48 6.71 -9.36
C PHE A 294 0.01 6.90 -8.98
N MET A 295 -0.60 8.02 -9.36
CA MET A 295 -2.00 8.30 -9.07
C MET A 295 -2.94 7.31 -9.76
N ILE A 296 -2.72 7.00 -11.04
CA ILE A 296 -3.57 6.04 -11.77
C ILE A 296 -3.47 4.64 -11.14
N LEU A 297 -2.26 4.19 -10.79
CA LEU A 297 -2.08 2.90 -10.10
C LEU A 297 -2.73 2.92 -8.71
N TRP A 298 -2.68 4.04 -8.00
CA TRP A 298 -3.37 4.20 -6.72
C TRP A 298 -4.88 4.03 -6.87
N GLN A 299 -5.50 4.74 -7.81
CA GLN A 299 -6.94 4.60 -8.10
C GLN A 299 -7.30 3.18 -8.50
N LEU A 300 -6.48 2.53 -9.32
CA LEU A 300 -6.67 1.14 -9.72
C LEU A 300 -6.70 0.21 -8.50
N THR A 301 -5.78 0.36 -7.55
CA THR A 301 -5.72 -0.50 -6.36
C THR A 301 -6.92 -0.33 -5.44
N GLU A 302 -7.42 0.89 -5.28
CA GLU A 302 -8.62 1.18 -4.51
C GLU A 302 -9.85 0.60 -5.23
N LEU A 303 -9.97 0.84 -6.54
CA LEU A 303 -11.08 0.37 -7.37
C LEU A 303 -11.17 -1.18 -7.40
N ASN A 304 -10.02 -1.86 -7.47
CA ASN A 304 -9.93 -3.31 -7.32
C ASN A 304 -10.56 -3.79 -6.00
N THR A 305 -10.41 -3.05 -4.90
CA THR A 305 -11.00 -3.41 -3.60
C THR A 305 -12.51 -3.55 -3.69
N PHE A 306 -13.17 -2.59 -4.35
CA PHE A 306 -14.62 -2.58 -4.51
C PHE A 306 -15.11 -3.61 -5.53
N PHE A 307 -14.40 -3.77 -6.66
CA PHE A 307 -14.76 -4.78 -7.65
C PHE A 307 -14.60 -6.20 -7.11
N LEU A 308 -13.51 -6.50 -6.39
CA LEU A 308 -13.28 -7.84 -5.84
C LEU A 308 -14.41 -8.25 -4.90
N LYS A 309 -14.83 -7.38 -3.96
CA LYS A 309 -15.95 -7.71 -3.05
C LYS A 309 -17.27 -7.92 -3.79
N HIS A 310 -17.52 -7.12 -4.82
CA HIS A 310 -18.77 -7.19 -5.59
C HIS A 310 -18.82 -8.45 -6.46
N ILE A 311 -17.74 -8.75 -7.16
CA ILE A 311 -17.63 -9.88 -8.09
C ILE A 311 -17.64 -11.19 -7.31
N PHE A 312 -16.79 -11.31 -6.28
CA PHE A 312 -16.68 -12.52 -5.47
C PHE A 312 -17.76 -12.65 -4.39
N VAL A 313 -18.67 -11.69 -4.27
CA VAL A 313 -19.85 -11.75 -3.39
C VAL A 313 -19.48 -11.95 -1.91
N PHE A 314 -18.82 -10.95 -1.34
CA PHE A 314 -18.64 -10.84 0.11
C PHE A 314 -18.88 -9.40 0.58
N GLN A 315 -19.32 -9.26 1.84
CA GLN A 315 -19.65 -7.96 2.43
C GLN A 315 -18.38 -7.18 2.81
N ALA A 316 -18.48 -5.86 2.92
CA ALA A 316 -17.42 -4.96 3.34
C ALA A 316 -16.94 -5.29 4.76
N SER A 317 -17.82 -5.77 5.64
CA SER A 317 -17.49 -6.23 7.01
C SER A 317 -16.80 -7.60 7.06
N HIS A 318 -16.79 -8.35 5.95
CA HIS A 318 -16.23 -9.70 5.92
C HIS A 318 -14.71 -9.67 6.13
N PRO A 319 -14.11 -10.66 6.84
CA PRO A 319 -12.67 -10.71 7.06
C PRO A 319 -11.82 -10.64 5.78
N LEU A 320 -12.30 -11.20 4.66
CA LEU A 320 -11.61 -11.09 3.37
C LEU A 320 -11.38 -9.63 2.93
N SER A 321 -12.35 -8.74 3.18
CA SER A 321 -12.24 -7.31 2.89
C SER A 321 -11.17 -6.65 3.76
N TRP A 322 -11.29 -6.77 5.08
CA TRP A 322 -10.42 -6.08 6.04
C TRP A 322 -9.00 -6.65 6.04
N CYS A 323 -8.83 -7.98 5.96
CA CYS A 323 -7.52 -8.60 5.86
C CYS A 323 -6.79 -8.17 4.58
N ARG A 324 -7.50 -8.08 3.44
CA ARG A 324 -6.91 -7.58 2.21
C ARG A 324 -6.53 -6.11 2.32
N ILE A 325 -7.41 -5.24 2.83
CA ILE A 325 -7.12 -3.81 3.03
C ILE A 325 -5.90 -3.63 3.94
N LEU A 326 -5.82 -4.39 5.04
CA LEU A 326 -4.67 -4.36 5.94
C LEU A 326 -3.39 -4.81 5.24
N LEU A 327 -3.44 -5.91 4.49
CA LEU A 327 -2.30 -6.41 3.71
C LEU A 327 -1.82 -5.34 2.72
N VAL A 328 -2.72 -4.83 1.87
CA VAL A 328 -2.45 -3.79 0.87
C VAL A 328 -1.90 -2.53 1.54
N GLY A 329 -2.46 -2.10 2.67
CA GLY A 329 -2.00 -0.94 3.43
C GLY A 329 -0.56 -1.10 3.93
N VAL A 330 -0.21 -2.26 4.48
CA VAL A 330 1.14 -2.53 4.99
C VAL A 330 2.16 -2.64 3.86
N ILE A 331 1.85 -3.34 2.77
CA ILE A 331 2.77 -3.53 1.63
C ILE A 331 2.97 -2.22 0.83
N THR A 332 2.02 -1.28 0.91
CA THR A 332 2.09 0.03 0.23
C THR A 332 3.20 0.90 0.81
N ALA A 333 3.47 0.83 2.12
CA ALA A 333 4.50 1.65 2.75
C ALA A 333 5.90 1.50 2.11
N PRO A 334 6.47 0.29 2.00
CA PRO A 334 7.75 0.10 1.31
C PRO A 334 7.65 0.36 -0.20
N THR A 335 6.50 0.08 -0.83
CA THR A 335 6.26 0.38 -2.24
C THR A 335 6.38 1.86 -2.56
N VAL A 336 5.66 2.73 -1.83
CA VAL A 336 5.69 4.18 -2.03
C VAL A 336 7.11 4.72 -1.82
N ARG A 337 7.82 4.23 -0.81
CA ARG A 337 9.20 4.65 -0.53
C ARG A 337 10.17 4.30 -1.68
N GLN A 338 10.04 3.10 -2.24
CA GLN A 338 10.85 2.63 -3.38
C GLN A 338 10.48 3.38 -4.66
N TYR A 339 9.19 3.60 -4.91
CA TYR A 339 8.70 4.34 -6.07
C TYR A 339 9.17 5.80 -6.04
N TYR A 340 9.06 6.46 -4.88
CA TYR A 340 9.56 7.81 -4.69
C TYR A 340 11.06 7.91 -4.96
N ALA A 341 11.85 6.94 -4.47
CA ALA A 341 13.29 6.89 -4.72
C ALA A 341 13.59 6.75 -6.22
N TYR A 342 12.93 5.82 -6.91
CA TYR A 342 13.06 5.62 -8.35
C TYR A 342 12.74 6.89 -9.15
N LEU A 343 11.74 7.66 -8.69
CA LEU A 343 11.28 8.85 -9.40
C LEU A 343 12.15 10.09 -9.16
N THR A 344 12.73 10.23 -7.96
CA THR A 344 13.41 11.46 -7.53
C THR A 344 14.93 11.34 -7.49
N ASP A 345 15.48 10.14 -7.30
CA ASP A 345 16.92 9.92 -7.24
C ASP A 345 17.47 9.63 -8.64
N THR A 346 18.35 10.50 -9.13
CA THR A 346 18.95 10.35 -10.47
C THR A 346 19.85 9.13 -10.58
N GLN A 347 20.35 8.61 -9.46
CA GLN A 347 21.17 7.39 -9.39
C GLN A 347 20.32 6.13 -9.29
N CYS A 348 19.00 6.21 -9.10
CA CYS A 348 18.13 5.04 -9.05
C CYS A 348 17.48 4.81 -10.42
N LYS A 349 18.00 3.86 -11.22
CA LYS A 349 17.46 3.57 -12.57
C LYS A 349 16.55 2.35 -12.63
N ARG A 350 16.34 1.67 -11.49
CA ARG A 350 15.55 0.44 -11.40
C ARG A 350 14.46 0.60 -10.33
N VAL A 351 13.29 0.04 -10.59
CA VAL A 351 12.21 -0.03 -9.59
C VAL A 351 12.57 -1.06 -8.52
N GLY A 352 12.33 -0.72 -7.26
CA GLY A 352 12.55 -1.63 -6.13
C GLY A 352 11.66 -2.88 -6.21
N THR A 353 12.12 -3.97 -5.59
CA THR A 353 11.47 -5.28 -5.68
C THR A 353 10.05 -5.30 -5.12
N GLN A 354 9.82 -4.67 -3.98
CA GLN A 354 8.47 -4.56 -3.39
C GLN A 354 7.53 -3.78 -4.32
N CYS A 355 7.99 -2.63 -4.83
CA CYS A 355 7.20 -1.81 -5.74
C CYS A 355 6.84 -2.57 -7.03
N TRP A 356 7.76 -3.38 -7.55
CA TRP A 356 7.49 -4.23 -8.71
C TRP A 356 6.43 -5.29 -8.40
N VAL A 357 6.56 -6.02 -7.28
CA VAL A 357 5.60 -7.05 -6.87
C VAL A 357 4.22 -6.44 -6.61
N PHE A 358 4.16 -5.27 -5.97
CA PHE A 358 2.91 -4.55 -5.74
C PHE A 358 2.23 -4.15 -7.05
N GLY A 359 2.98 -3.63 -8.02
CA GLY A 359 2.45 -3.35 -9.35
C GLY A 359 1.87 -4.60 -10.00
N ALA A 360 2.57 -5.73 -9.92
CA ALA A 360 2.09 -7.01 -10.45
C ALA A 360 0.81 -7.49 -9.74
N ILE A 361 0.71 -7.35 -8.42
CA ILE A 361 -0.52 -7.63 -7.65
C ILE A 361 -1.68 -6.77 -8.17
N ALA A 362 -1.49 -5.45 -8.26
CA ALA A 362 -2.54 -4.52 -8.71
C ALA A 362 -3.08 -4.88 -10.11
N PHE A 363 -2.19 -5.25 -11.04
CA PHE A 363 -2.58 -5.69 -12.37
C PHE A 363 -3.26 -7.06 -12.38
N LEU A 364 -2.79 -8.02 -11.59
CA LEU A 364 -3.42 -9.34 -11.49
C LEU A 364 -4.80 -9.28 -10.86
N GLU A 365 -4.99 -8.43 -9.85
CA GLU A 365 -6.32 -8.19 -9.28
C GLU A 365 -7.27 -7.57 -10.30
N ALA A 366 -6.80 -6.58 -11.06
CA ALA A 366 -7.60 -5.98 -12.13
C ALA A 366 -7.96 -7.02 -13.19
N LEU A 367 -7.01 -7.88 -13.57
CA LEU A 367 -7.25 -8.99 -14.50
C LEU A 367 -8.24 -10.01 -13.94
N ALA A 368 -8.15 -10.34 -12.64
CA ALA A 368 -9.12 -11.21 -11.99
C ALA A 368 -10.53 -10.58 -11.99
N CYS A 369 -10.64 -9.27 -11.73
CA CYS A 369 -11.90 -8.54 -11.81
C CYS A 369 -12.48 -8.62 -13.23
N VAL A 370 -11.69 -8.35 -14.27
CA VAL A 370 -12.16 -8.43 -15.67
C VAL A 370 -12.57 -9.85 -16.04
N LYS A 371 -11.78 -10.86 -15.66
CA LYS A 371 -12.05 -12.27 -15.99
C LYS A 371 -13.34 -12.77 -15.35
N PHE A 372 -13.49 -12.59 -14.03
CA PHE A 372 -14.59 -13.16 -13.27
C PHE A 372 -15.83 -12.24 -13.23
N GLY A 373 -15.66 -10.96 -13.54
CA GLY A 373 -16.72 -9.97 -13.64
C GLY A 373 -17.18 -9.69 -15.07
N HIS A 374 -17.05 -10.64 -16.00
CA HIS A 374 -17.38 -10.43 -17.42
C HIS A 374 -18.77 -9.81 -17.64
N ASP A 375 -19.79 -10.29 -16.94
CA ASP A 375 -21.18 -9.78 -17.05
C ASP A 375 -21.35 -8.37 -16.48
N LEU A 376 -20.48 -7.98 -15.55
CA LEU A 376 -20.44 -6.63 -15.01
C LEU A 376 -19.76 -5.69 -16.01
N PHE A 377 -18.55 -6.06 -16.45
CA PHE A 377 -17.77 -5.24 -17.39
C PHE A 377 -18.38 -5.18 -18.80
N SER A 378 -19.26 -6.10 -19.20
CA SER A 378 -20.01 -5.99 -20.45
C SER A 378 -20.95 -4.77 -20.48
N LYS A 379 -21.33 -4.25 -19.30
CA LYS A 379 -22.15 -3.04 -19.14
C LYS A 379 -21.31 -1.75 -19.12
N THR A 380 -19.99 -1.85 -19.27
CA THR A 380 -19.08 -0.69 -19.20
C THR A 380 -19.39 0.28 -20.32
N GLN A 381 -19.67 1.53 -19.95
CA GLN A 381 -19.84 2.60 -20.91
C GLN A 381 -18.49 3.25 -21.21
N ILE A 382 -17.93 2.96 -22.40
CA ILE A 382 -16.61 3.48 -22.82
C ILE A 382 -16.54 5.00 -22.70
N ARG A 383 -17.65 5.71 -22.96
CA ARG A 383 -17.74 7.16 -22.79
C ARG A 383 -17.38 7.61 -21.38
N TYR A 384 -17.87 6.94 -20.34
CA TYR A 384 -17.55 7.28 -18.96
C TYR A 384 -16.10 6.97 -18.61
N VAL A 385 -15.53 5.89 -19.13
CA VAL A 385 -14.11 5.56 -18.93
C VAL A 385 -13.21 6.62 -19.57
N LEU A 386 -13.52 7.06 -20.79
CA LEU A 386 -12.77 8.12 -21.47
C LEU A 386 -12.90 9.46 -20.74
N LEU A 387 -14.11 9.83 -20.32
CA LEU A 387 -14.35 11.05 -19.54
C LEU A 387 -13.64 11.02 -18.18
N TRP A 388 -13.62 9.86 -17.53
CA TRP A 388 -12.86 9.66 -16.30
C TRP A 388 -11.38 9.92 -16.53
N LEU A 389 -10.75 9.28 -17.53
CA LEU A 389 -9.34 9.49 -17.85
C LEU A 389 -9.00 10.95 -18.18
N THR A 390 -9.87 11.64 -18.93
CA THR A 390 -9.65 13.06 -19.25
C THR A 390 -9.81 13.94 -18.02
N MET A 391 -10.78 13.68 -17.14
CA MET A 391 -10.94 14.40 -15.87
C MET A 391 -9.77 14.16 -14.92
N MET A 392 -9.28 12.93 -14.79
CA MET A 392 -8.07 12.61 -14.01
C MET A 392 -6.88 13.44 -14.49
N THR A 393 -6.68 13.49 -15.81
CA THR A 393 -5.60 14.27 -16.43
C THR A 393 -5.79 15.77 -16.18
N ALA A 394 -7.02 16.28 -16.31
CA ALA A 394 -7.33 17.69 -16.14
C ALA A 394 -7.08 18.15 -14.69
N VAL A 395 -7.62 17.44 -13.69
CA VAL A 395 -7.44 17.76 -12.27
C VAL A 395 -5.96 17.77 -11.89
N LEU A 396 -5.19 16.77 -12.34
CA LEU A 396 -3.75 16.76 -12.08
C LEU A 396 -3.01 17.90 -12.78
N SER A 397 -3.34 18.17 -14.05
CA SER A 397 -2.71 19.26 -14.80
C SER A 397 -2.96 20.61 -14.11
N THR A 398 -4.18 20.85 -13.65
CA THR A 398 -4.53 22.03 -12.85
C THR A 398 -3.72 22.07 -11.55
N HIS A 399 -3.59 20.95 -10.83
CA HIS A 399 -2.77 20.89 -9.62
C HIS A 399 -1.30 21.26 -9.89
N VAL A 400 -0.72 20.73 -10.97
CA VAL A 400 0.67 21.02 -11.36
C VAL A 400 0.84 22.51 -11.71
N VAL A 401 -0.09 23.09 -12.47
CA VAL A 401 -0.06 24.51 -12.83
C VAL A 401 -0.17 25.39 -11.57
N LEU A 402 -1.10 25.08 -10.66
CA LEU A 402 -1.25 25.79 -9.39
C LEU A 402 0.01 25.69 -8.53
N PHE A 403 0.64 24.52 -8.47
CA PHE A 403 1.90 24.33 -7.76
C PHE A 403 3.03 25.16 -8.36
N GLN A 404 3.14 25.21 -9.69
CA GLN A 404 4.16 26.02 -10.38
C GLN A 404 3.94 27.52 -10.17
N THR A 405 2.71 28.01 -10.27
CA THR A 405 2.39 29.43 -10.08
C THR A 405 2.65 29.89 -8.65
N THR A 406 2.17 29.14 -7.65
CA THR A 406 2.43 29.43 -6.22
C THR A 406 3.92 29.41 -5.88
N SER A 407 4.68 28.48 -6.47
CA SER A 407 6.13 28.41 -6.30
C SER A 407 6.84 29.63 -6.90
N GLN A 408 6.44 30.07 -8.09
CA GLN A 408 6.99 31.28 -8.71
C GLN A 408 6.65 32.55 -7.92
N VAL A 409 5.41 32.68 -7.45
CA VAL A 409 5.00 33.81 -6.59
C VAL A 409 5.83 33.85 -5.31
N SER A 410 6.06 32.70 -4.66
CA SER A 410 6.88 32.60 -3.44
C SER A 410 8.35 32.93 -3.69
N LEU A 411 8.89 32.56 -4.85
CA LEU A 411 10.24 32.96 -5.28
C LEU A 411 10.32 34.47 -5.48
N ILE A 412 9.35 35.08 -6.17
CA ILE A 412 9.33 36.52 -6.43
C ILE A 412 9.20 37.31 -5.13
N THR A 413 8.27 36.94 -4.24
CA THR A 413 8.09 37.62 -2.95
C THR A 413 9.28 37.42 -2.02
N GLY A 414 9.88 36.23 -1.97
CA GLY A 414 11.11 35.97 -1.21
C GLY A 414 12.28 36.83 -1.71
N THR A 415 12.44 36.96 -3.02
CA THR A 415 13.51 37.79 -3.63
C THR A 415 13.30 39.27 -3.31
N LEU A 416 12.05 39.75 -3.37
CA LEU A 416 11.69 41.12 -3.01
C LEU A 416 11.98 41.43 -1.53
N VAL A 417 11.65 40.51 -0.61
CA VAL A 417 11.92 40.70 0.83
C VAL A 417 13.42 40.71 1.13
N THR A 418 14.23 39.86 0.47
CA THR A 418 15.70 39.92 0.59
C THR A 418 16.35 41.10 -0.13
N SER A 419 15.63 41.79 -1.01
CA SER A 419 16.11 43.02 -1.67
C SER A 419 15.74 44.29 -0.89
N LEU A 420 14.83 44.17 0.07
CA LEU A 420 14.30 45.24 0.93
C LEU A 420 14.88 45.21 2.36
N LEU A 421 15.70 44.20 2.68
CA LEU A 421 16.55 44.08 3.87
C LEU A 421 18.00 44.24 3.44
#